data_AF-A0A0B2QT11-F1
#
_entry.id   AF-A0A0B2QT11-F1
#
_cell.length_a   1.000
_cell.length_b   1.000
_cell.length_c   1.000
_cell.angle_alpha   90.00
_cell.angle_beta   90.00
_cell.angle_gamma   90.00
#
_symmetry.space_group_name_H-M   'P 1'
#
loop_
_entity.id
_entity.type
_entity.pdbx_description
1 polymer ?
#
loop_
_entity_poly.entity_id
_entity_poly.type
_entity_poly.pdbx_seq_one_letter_code
_entity_poly.pdbx_strand_id
1 'polypeptide(L)'
;EFAAEVCRTLRPGGFAAVHAAVRDAYSFDSFLELFNCFELIRTREINSVDSSPVLEILMKKKNKNPNFEIKTLISGNFVKKCSVKGYKREIVENAEALIEEEPLKPWIILKKIVKNIKYLTSLVDISFKNRYVYVDVGARSYGSSIGSWFRKQYPKQNRTFEVYAIEADKSFHEDYREKRGVTLLPYAAWVRNETLFFEITRDPIKNVMMRGRGMGRINPVQTSSSHMGDKDKIQGFDFAEWLMSTVTKRDFVVVKMDVEGTEFHLIPRLIQTGAICLIDELFLECHYNRWQRCCPGQRSAKYHKTYSQCLDLFTSLRNYGVLVHQWW
;
A
#
# COMPACT_ATOMS: atom_id res chain seq x y z
N GLU A 1 -5.18 -22.65 3.91
CA GLU A 1 -5.99 -23.88 3.89
C GLU A 1 -5.68 -24.81 5.07
N PHE A 2 -4.43 -25.28 5.22
CA PHE A 2 -4.00 -26.15 6.32
C PHE A 2 -4.47 -25.69 7.72
N ALA A 3 -4.18 -24.46 8.13
CA ALA A 3 -4.56 -23.95 9.45
C ALA A 3 -6.08 -23.93 9.68
N ALA A 4 -6.86 -23.65 8.62
CA ALA A 4 -8.31 -23.69 8.68
C ALA A 4 -8.83 -25.12 8.89
N GLU A 5 -8.18 -26.12 8.28
CA GLU A 5 -8.54 -27.52 8.50
C GLU A 5 -8.18 -28.04 9.89
N VAL A 6 -7.02 -27.66 10.42
CA VAL A 6 -6.66 -27.94 11.83
C VAL A 6 -7.70 -27.29 12.76
N CYS A 7 -8.09 -26.04 12.47
CA CYS A 7 -9.16 -25.35 13.17
C CYS A 7 -10.50 -26.10 13.08
N ARG A 8 -10.87 -26.67 11.93
CA ARG A 8 -12.15 -27.36 11.73
C ARG A 8 -12.20 -28.70 12.47
N THR A 9 -11.11 -29.46 12.42
CA THR A 9 -11.03 -30.85 12.90
C THR A 9 -10.86 -30.98 14.40
N LEU A 10 -10.06 -30.12 15.04
CA LEU A 10 -9.78 -30.23 16.47
C LEU A 10 -11.00 -29.85 17.32
N ARG A 11 -11.26 -30.55 18.44
CA ARG A 11 -12.36 -30.18 19.35
C ARG A 11 -12.01 -28.93 20.17
N PRO A 12 -12.99 -28.11 20.60
CA PRO A 12 -12.74 -27.00 21.54
C PRO A 12 -11.96 -27.48 22.78
N GLY A 13 -10.98 -26.69 23.21
CA GLY A 13 -10.07 -27.05 24.30
C GLY A 13 -8.95 -28.02 23.92
N GLY A 14 -8.98 -28.62 22.72
CA GLY A 14 -7.91 -29.45 22.20
C GLY A 14 -6.64 -28.64 21.91
N PHE A 15 -5.49 -29.33 21.91
CA PHE A 15 -4.18 -28.73 21.67
C PHE A 15 -3.64 -29.09 20.28
N ALA A 16 -2.95 -28.13 19.66
CA ALA A 16 -2.17 -28.32 18.45
C ALA A 16 -0.74 -27.88 18.73
N ALA A 17 0.22 -28.76 18.45
CA ALA A 17 1.64 -28.43 18.45
C ALA A 17 2.11 -28.36 17.00
N VAL A 18 2.68 -27.23 16.59
CA VAL A 18 3.21 -27.03 15.25
C VAL A 18 4.69 -26.68 15.34
N HIS A 19 5.50 -27.36 14.54
CA HIS A 19 6.91 -27.04 14.37
C HIS A 19 7.07 -26.23 13.08
N ALA A 20 7.56 -25.00 13.19
CA ALA A 20 7.67 -24.09 12.06
C ALA A 20 9.01 -23.36 12.04
N ALA A 21 9.56 -23.15 10.84
CA ALA A 21 10.76 -22.35 10.62
C ALA A 21 10.38 -20.86 10.64
N VAL A 22 10.18 -20.31 11.84
CA VAL A 22 9.90 -18.90 12.08
C VAL A 22 11.22 -18.17 12.30
N ARG A 23 11.45 -17.07 11.57
CA ARG A 23 12.75 -16.41 11.51
C ARG A 23 12.81 -15.06 12.23
N ASP A 24 11.65 -14.44 12.44
CA ASP A 24 11.52 -13.11 13.05
C ASP A 24 10.12 -12.88 13.61
N ALA A 25 9.91 -11.74 14.26
CA ALA A 25 8.62 -11.40 14.87
C ALA A 25 7.49 -11.20 13.83
N TYR A 26 7.80 -10.78 12.61
CA TYR A 26 6.81 -10.56 11.54
C TYR A 26 6.26 -11.89 11.02
N SER A 27 7.15 -12.83 10.71
CA SER A 27 6.81 -14.20 10.30
C SER A 27 6.08 -14.94 11.42
N PHE A 28 6.50 -14.76 12.68
CA PHE A 28 5.82 -15.33 13.83
C PHE A 28 4.37 -14.84 13.95
N ASP A 29 4.19 -13.52 13.89
CA ASP A 29 2.87 -12.91 13.99
C ASP A 29 1.98 -13.29 12.81
N SER A 30 2.53 -13.30 11.59
CA SER A 30 1.85 -13.77 10.38
C SER A 30 1.41 -15.23 10.52
N PHE A 31 2.26 -16.10 11.08
CA PHE A 31 1.92 -17.49 11.36
C PHE A 31 0.73 -17.60 12.33
N LEU A 32 0.75 -16.86 13.44
CA LEU A 32 -0.34 -16.89 14.42
C LEU A 32 -1.67 -16.40 13.81
N GLU A 33 -1.64 -15.44 12.89
CA GLU A 33 -2.85 -14.97 12.19
C GLU A 33 -3.52 -16.04 11.31
N LEU A 34 -2.76 -17.04 10.84
CA LEU A 34 -3.31 -18.21 10.15
C LEU A 34 -4.16 -19.08 11.09
N PHE A 35 -3.81 -19.13 12.38
CA PHE A 35 -4.45 -19.94 13.43
C PHE A 35 -5.36 -19.12 14.35
N ASN A 36 -6.16 -18.19 13.80
CA ASN A 36 -6.99 -17.27 14.59
C ASN A 36 -8.01 -17.95 15.55
N CYS A 37 -8.40 -19.20 15.28
CA CYS A 37 -9.29 -19.99 16.15
C CYS A 37 -8.58 -20.55 17.40
N PHE A 38 -7.26 -20.41 17.48
CA PHE A 38 -6.43 -20.85 18.58
C PHE A 38 -5.97 -19.68 19.46
N GLU A 39 -5.64 -19.98 20.70
CA GLU A 39 -4.83 -19.14 21.58
C GLU A 39 -3.43 -19.75 21.70
N LEU A 40 -2.40 -18.90 21.71
CA LEU A 40 -1.03 -19.31 21.94
C LEU A 40 -0.86 -19.67 23.42
N ILE A 41 -0.28 -20.85 23.70
CA ILE A 41 0.01 -21.29 25.07
C ILE A 41 1.47 -21.07 25.41
N ARG A 42 2.38 -21.55 24.55
CA ARG A 42 3.82 -21.36 24.71
C ARG A 42 4.55 -21.58 23.40
N THR A 43 5.77 -21.09 23.33
CA THR A 43 6.74 -21.42 22.29
C THR A 43 7.98 -22.04 22.91
N ARG A 44 8.69 -22.88 22.14
CA ARG A 44 9.96 -23.48 22.53
C ARG A 44 10.84 -23.61 21.29
N GLU A 45 12.09 -23.14 21.38
CA GLU A 45 13.08 -23.40 20.33
C GLU A 45 13.56 -24.86 20.39
N ILE A 46 13.65 -25.47 19.22
CA ILE A 46 14.15 -26.82 19.03
C ILE A 46 15.22 -26.78 17.93
N ASN A 47 16.31 -27.51 18.16
CA ASN A 47 17.35 -27.68 17.15
C ASN A 47 16.89 -28.74 16.14
N SER A 48 16.73 -28.35 14.88
CA SER A 48 16.53 -29.29 13.78
C SER A 48 17.77 -30.18 13.59
N VAL A 49 17.60 -31.33 12.91
CA VAL A 49 18.69 -32.22 12.47
C VAL A 49 19.77 -31.45 11.70
N ASP A 50 19.36 -30.40 10.96
CA ASP A 50 20.26 -29.54 10.17
C ASP A 50 20.69 -28.26 10.92
N SER A 51 20.54 -28.20 12.25
CA SER A 51 20.86 -27.04 13.10
C SER A 51 20.15 -25.72 12.76
N SER A 52 19.14 -25.76 11.89
CA SER A 52 18.27 -24.59 11.65
C SER A 52 17.30 -24.42 12.83
N PRO A 53 17.11 -23.19 13.36
CA PRO A 53 16.20 -22.96 14.47
C PRO A 53 14.77 -23.26 14.02
N VAL A 54 14.11 -24.19 14.71
CA VAL A 54 12.68 -24.50 14.52
C VAL A 54 11.95 -24.13 15.79
N LEU A 55 10.83 -23.42 15.65
CA LEU A 55 10.01 -23.05 16.77
C LEU A 55 8.88 -24.07 16.93
N GLU A 56 8.82 -24.73 18.09
CA GLU A 56 7.61 -25.41 18.53
C GLU A 56 6.63 -24.40 19.09
N ILE A 57 5.43 -24.38 18.51
CA ILE A 57 4.35 -23.47 18.86
C ILE A 57 3.20 -24.32 19.36
N LEU A 58 2.95 -24.27 20.67
CA LEU A 58 1.84 -24.97 21.31
C LEU A 58 0.65 -24.02 21.41
N MET A 59 -0.46 -24.46 20.85
CA MET A 59 -1.69 -23.68 20.74
C MET A 59 -2.87 -24.49 21.26
N LYS A 60 -3.87 -23.80 21.83
CA LYS A 60 -5.12 -24.42 22.30
C LYS A 60 -6.30 -23.86 21.53
N LYS A 61 -7.20 -24.73 21.07
CA LYS A 61 -8.40 -24.29 20.36
C LYS A 61 -9.33 -23.56 21.33
N LYS A 62 -9.70 -22.32 20.98
CA LYS A 62 -10.61 -21.50 21.77
C LYS A 62 -11.94 -22.23 21.97
N ASN A 63 -12.51 -22.12 23.16
CA ASN A 63 -13.88 -22.52 23.39
C ASN A 63 -14.81 -21.60 22.59
N LYS A 64 -15.81 -22.15 21.89
CA LYS A 64 -16.79 -21.32 21.17
C LYS A 64 -17.47 -20.39 22.19
N ASN A 65 -17.17 -19.10 22.11
CA ASN A 65 -17.96 -18.07 22.79
C ASN A 65 -19.04 -17.60 21.81
N PRO A 66 -20.32 -17.97 21.98
CA PRO A 66 -21.40 -17.54 21.08
C PRO A 66 -21.54 -16.01 21.01
N ASN A 67 -21.04 -15.27 22.01
CA ASN A 67 -21.10 -13.81 22.06
C ASN A 67 -19.98 -13.09 21.26
N PHE A 68 -18.98 -13.81 20.72
CA PHE A 68 -17.87 -13.18 20.00
C PHE A 68 -18.16 -12.99 18.50
N GLU A 69 -18.89 -13.90 17.87
CA GLU A 69 -19.31 -13.76 16.46
C GLU A 69 -20.27 -12.56 16.26
N ILE A 70 -21.11 -12.28 17.26
CA ILE A 70 -22.08 -11.17 17.23
C ILE A 70 -21.40 -9.79 17.39
N LYS A 71 -20.30 -9.69 18.18
CA LYS A 71 -19.56 -8.42 18.34
C LYS A 71 -18.86 -7.95 17.07
N THR A 72 -18.45 -8.88 16.20
CA THR A 72 -17.84 -8.55 14.90
C THR A 72 -18.82 -7.98 13.87
N LEU A 73 -20.13 -8.22 14.03
CA LEU A 73 -21.18 -7.72 13.13
C LEU A 73 -21.85 -6.43 13.63
N ILE A 74 -21.79 -6.12 14.94
CA ILE A 74 -22.55 -5.02 15.56
C ILE A 74 -21.70 -3.80 15.92
N SER A 75 -20.37 -3.82 15.77
CA SER A 75 -19.55 -2.63 16.07
C SER A 75 -19.60 -1.60 14.94
N GLY A 76 -20.72 -0.88 14.87
CA GLY A 76 -20.82 0.40 14.22
C GLY A 76 -19.92 1.42 14.90
N ASN A 77 -19.26 2.26 14.09
CA ASN A 77 -18.66 3.53 14.47
C ASN A 77 -17.50 3.55 15.50
N PHE A 78 -16.67 2.51 15.56
CA PHE A 78 -15.30 2.68 16.06
C PHE A 78 -14.35 2.90 14.89
N VAL A 79 -13.71 4.08 14.83
CA VAL A 79 -12.51 4.32 14.01
C VAL A 79 -11.57 3.16 14.28
N LYS A 80 -11.40 2.25 13.30
CA LYS A 80 -10.53 1.06 13.44
C LYS A 80 -9.08 1.52 13.45
N LYS A 81 -8.62 2.05 14.58
CA LYS A 81 -7.25 2.48 14.78
C LYS A 81 -6.33 1.27 14.60
N CYS A 82 -5.29 1.39 13.76
CA CYS A 82 -4.33 0.30 13.59
C CYS A 82 -3.69 -0.04 14.94
N SER A 83 -3.78 -1.31 15.35
CA SER A 83 -2.97 -1.81 16.46
C SER A 83 -1.55 -1.97 15.96
N VAL A 84 -0.72 -0.95 16.19
CA VAL A 84 0.71 -0.98 15.82
C VAL A 84 1.47 -1.87 16.80
N LYS A 85 1.71 -3.12 16.40
CA LYS A 85 2.50 -4.10 17.16
C LYS A 85 3.96 -3.64 17.26
N GLY A 86 4.68 -4.09 18.30
CA GLY A 86 6.06 -3.68 18.58
C GLY A 86 7.00 -3.85 17.38
N TYR A 87 6.97 -5.04 16.75
CA TYR A 87 7.80 -5.32 15.57
C TYR A 87 7.56 -4.35 14.39
N LYS A 88 6.34 -3.80 14.22
CA LYS A 88 6.08 -2.81 13.17
C LYS A 88 6.81 -1.49 13.45
N ARG A 89 6.91 -1.10 14.73
CA ARG A 89 7.69 0.09 15.13
C ARG A 89 9.16 -0.14 14.88
N GLU A 90 9.69 -1.30 15.26
CA GLU A 90 11.09 -1.67 15.02
C GLU A 90 11.43 -1.67 13.53
N ILE A 91 10.54 -2.19 12.67
CA ILE A 91 10.72 -2.14 11.21
C ILE A 91 10.79 -0.69 10.71
N VAL A 92 9.89 0.18 11.19
CA VAL A 92 9.84 1.60 10.81
C VAL A 92 11.06 2.37 11.32
N GLU A 93 11.52 2.10 12.55
CA GLU A 93 12.75 2.66 13.13
C GLU A 93 13.99 2.25 12.33
N ASN A 94 14.00 1.02 11.81
CA ASN A 94 15.06 0.51 10.95
C ASN A 94 14.94 0.96 9.49
N ALA A 95 13.90 1.69 9.08
CA ALA A 95 13.75 2.19 7.71
C ALA A 95 14.83 3.23 7.34
N GLU A 96 14.92 3.60 6.06
CA GLU A 96 15.73 4.77 5.69
C GLU A 96 15.15 6.06 6.30
N ALA A 97 16.02 7.05 6.59
CA ALA A 97 15.58 8.32 7.15
C ALA A 97 14.70 9.09 6.16
N LEU A 98 13.70 9.81 6.69
CA LEU A 98 12.96 10.78 5.88
C LEU A 98 13.88 11.95 5.53
N ILE A 99 13.69 12.50 4.35
CA ILE A 99 14.36 13.70 3.89
C ILE A 99 13.59 14.89 4.49
N GLU A 100 14.18 15.53 5.47
CA GLU A 100 13.51 16.59 6.22
C GLU A 100 13.42 17.91 5.43
N GLU A 101 14.33 18.13 4.47
CA GLU A 101 14.41 19.36 3.67
C GLU A 101 14.01 19.15 2.20
N GLU A 102 13.40 20.18 1.59
CA GLU A 102 12.98 20.12 0.19
C GLU A 102 14.20 19.96 -0.73
N PRO A 103 14.26 18.89 -1.55
CA PRO A 103 15.39 18.67 -2.43
C PRO A 103 15.41 19.67 -3.60
N LEU A 104 16.49 20.46 -3.73
CA LEU A 104 16.68 21.39 -4.87
C LEU A 104 16.79 20.68 -6.22
N LYS A 105 17.29 19.43 -6.22
CA LYS A 105 17.43 18.58 -7.41
C LYS A 105 16.84 17.19 -7.12
N PRO A 106 15.50 17.03 -7.19
CA PRO A 106 14.82 15.79 -6.80
C PRO A 106 15.36 14.54 -7.49
N TRP A 107 15.70 14.61 -8.79
CA TRP A 107 16.19 13.45 -9.55
C TRP A 107 17.54 12.89 -9.06
N ILE A 108 18.43 13.73 -8.51
CA ILE A 108 19.71 13.29 -7.95
C ILE A 108 19.46 12.55 -6.64
N ILE A 109 18.58 13.13 -5.83
CA ILE A 109 18.19 12.59 -4.54
C ILE A 109 17.43 11.28 -4.72
N LEU A 110 16.52 11.18 -5.70
CA LEU A 110 15.85 9.94 -6.09
C LEU A 110 16.85 8.82 -6.39
N LYS A 111 17.88 9.07 -7.19
CA LYS A 111 18.92 8.06 -7.49
C LYS A 111 19.64 7.58 -6.23
N LYS A 112 19.82 8.43 -5.22
CA LYS A 112 20.44 8.08 -3.93
C LYS A 112 19.45 7.32 -3.05
N ILE A 113 18.19 7.76 -2.98
CA ILE A 113 17.11 7.10 -2.22
C ILE A 113 16.93 5.68 -2.74
N VAL A 114 16.71 5.49 -4.04
CA VAL A 114 16.41 4.17 -4.63
C VAL A 114 17.49 3.13 -4.33
N LYS A 115 18.75 3.56 -4.18
CA LYS A 115 19.86 2.67 -3.77
C LYS A 115 19.84 2.28 -2.29
N ASN A 116 19.23 3.11 -1.45
CA ASN A 116 19.23 3.00 0.01
C ASN A 116 17.86 2.60 0.58
N ILE A 117 16.83 2.41 -0.25
CA ILE A 117 15.51 1.92 0.18
C ILE A 117 15.70 0.58 0.88
N LYS A 118 15.21 0.50 2.12
CA LYS A 118 15.18 -0.75 2.88
C LYS A 118 13.84 -1.43 2.67
N TYR A 119 13.76 -2.23 1.62
CA TYR A 119 12.54 -2.97 1.28
C TYR A 119 12.13 -3.87 2.43
N LEU A 120 10.83 -3.93 2.75
CA LEU A 120 10.32 -4.76 3.85
C LEU A 120 10.75 -6.22 3.70
N THR A 121 10.70 -6.73 2.48
CA THR A 121 11.11 -8.09 2.11
C THR A 121 12.60 -8.40 2.32
N SER A 122 13.43 -7.39 2.62
CA SER A 122 14.83 -7.58 3.04
C SER A 122 15.01 -7.55 4.56
N LEU A 123 14.02 -7.07 5.29
CA LEU A 123 14.03 -6.91 6.74
C LEU A 123 13.31 -8.06 7.46
N VAL A 124 12.33 -8.70 6.80
CA VAL A 124 11.49 -9.73 7.40
C VAL A 124 11.21 -10.91 6.47
N ASP A 125 10.92 -12.07 7.04
CA ASP A 125 10.41 -13.24 6.36
C ASP A 125 8.90 -13.13 6.11
N ILE A 126 8.51 -13.11 4.84
CA ILE A 126 7.11 -12.96 4.41
C ILE A 126 6.45 -14.32 4.11
N SER A 127 7.07 -15.43 4.50
CA SER A 127 6.71 -16.79 4.09
C SER A 127 5.32 -17.26 4.52
N PHE A 128 4.79 -16.75 5.64
CA PHE A 128 3.50 -17.13 6.21
C PHE A 128 2.31 -16.28 5.75
N LYS A 129 2.50 -15.47 4.71
CA LYS A 129 1.42 -14.69 4.08
C LYS A 129 0.66 -15.54 3.06
N ASN A 130 -0.64 -15.31 2.95
CA ASN A 130 -1.52 -16.09 2.07
C ASN A 130 -1.35 -15.72 0.59
N ARG A 131 -1.42 -14.43 0.30
CA ARG A 131 -1.25 -13.85 -1.04
C ARG A 131 -0.25 -12.72 -0.98
N TYR A 132 0.34 -12.40 -2.13
CA TYR A 132 1.26 -11.30 -2.29
C TYR A 132 0.66 -10.38 -3.35
N VAL A 133 0.36 -9.15 -2.97
CA VAL A 133 -0.41 -8.21 -3.80
C VAL A 133 0.38 -6.94 -3.99
N TYR A 134 0.48 -6.51 -5.23
CA TYR A 134 1.03 -5.21 -5.59
C TYR A 134 -0.06 -4.35 -6.21
N VAL A 135 -0.21 -3.13 -5.72
CA VAL A 135 -1.18 -2.15 -6.22
C VAL A 135 -0.44 -0.90 -6.65
N ASP A 136 -0.51 -0.58 -7.95
CA ASP A 136 0.05 0.64 -8.53
C ASP A 136 -1.08 1.66 -8.74
N VAL A 137 -1.11 2.69 -7.90
CA VAL A 137 -2.14 3.74 -7.89
C VAL A 137 -1.63 4.95 -8.66
N GLY A 138 -2.30 5.27 -9.78
CA GLY A 138 -1.79 6.18 -10.80
C GLY A 138 -0.68 5.51 -11.61
N ALA A 139 -1.01 4.35 -12.18
CA ALA A 139 -0.05 3.45 -12.80
C ALA A 139 0.53 3.97 -14.12
N ARG A 140 -0.12 4.90 -14.81
CA ARG A 140 0.27 5.41 -16.13
C ARG A 140 0.52 4.26 -17.12
N SER A 141 1.58 4.33 -17.93
CA SER A 141 1.97 3.23 -18.82
C SER A 141 2.57 2.06 -18.04
N TYR A 142 2.45 0.84 -18.57
CA TYR A 142 3.02 -0.37 -17.95
C TYR A 142 4.50 -0.21 -17.57
N GLY A 143 5.28 0.50 -18.39
CA GLY A 143 6.72 0.72 -18.15
C GLY A 143 7.06 1.77 -17.07
N SER A 144 6.09 2.51 -16.54
CA SER A 144 6.32 3.56 -15.54
C SER A 144 6.85 2.98 -14.23
N SER A 145 6.30 1.84 -13.82
CA SER A 145 6.52 1.25 -12.50
C SER A 145 6.46 -0.28 -12.56
N ILE A 146 5.30 -0.87 -12.92
CA ILE A 146 5.11 -2.34 -12.98
C ILE A 146 6.17 -3.02 -13.85
N GLY A 147 6.28 -2.60 -15.10
CA GLY A 147 7.19 -3.15 -16.11
C GLY A 147 8.66 -2.78 -15.92
N SER A 148 8.98 -1.90 -14.98
CA SER A 148 10.32 -1.35 -14.78
C SER A 148 10.85 -1.59 -13.38
N TRP A 149 10.65 -0.66 -12.44
CA TRP A 149 11.18 -0.76 -11.07
C TRP A 149 10.60 -1.97 -10.33
N PHE A 150 9.29 -2.17 -10.36
CA PHE A 150 8.64 -3.23 -9.59
C PHE A 150 9.16 -4.60 -10.01
N ARG A 151 9.19 -4.91 -11.32
CA ARG A 151 9.75 -6.18 -11.84
C ARG A 151 11.24 -6.40 -11.60
N LYS A 152 12.01 -5.33 -11.35
CA LYS A 152 13.44 -5.44 -10.99
C LYS A 152 13.62 -5.74 -9.51
N GLN A 153 12.70 -5.28 -8.68
CA GLN A 153 12.78 -5.45 -7.23
C GLN A 153 11.99 -6.66 -6.74
N TYR A 154 10.87 -6.99 -7.38
CA TYR A 154 9.96 -8.09 -7.06
C TYR A 154 9.81 -9.01 -8.28
N PRO A 155 9.51 -10.31 -8.09
CA PRO A 155 9.20 -11.00 -6.83
C PRO A 155 10.40 -11.15 -5.88
N LYS A 156 10.13 -11.21 -4.57
CA LYS A 156 11.12 -11.42 -3.50
C LYS A 156 10.80 -12.70 -2.75
N GLN A 157 11.83 -13.35 -2.20
CA GLN A 157 11.69 -14.59 -1.42
C GLN A 157 10.91 -15.71 -2.15
N ASN A 158 11.04 -15.78 -3.48
CA ASN A 158 10.34 -16.74 -4.34
C ASN A 158 8.80 -16.67 -4.27
N ARG A 159 8.23 -15.47 -4.09
CA ARG A 159 6.78 -15.24 -3.99
C ARG A 159 6.25 -14.46 -5.19
N THR A 160 5.30 -15.04 -5.91
CA THR A 160 4.63 -14.40 -7.05
C THR A 160 3.58 -13.40 -6.58
N PHE A 161 3.55 -12.22 -7.20
CA PHE A 161 2.60 -11.16 -6.85
C PHE A 161 1.43 -11.10 -7.82
N GLU A 162 0.22 -10.97 -7.28
CA GLU A 162 -0.94 -10.46 -8.01
C GLU A 162 -0.80 -8.94 -8.18
N VAL A 163 -0.96 -8.44 -9.41
CA VAL A 163 -0.70 -7.03 -9.71
C VAL A 163 -1.99 -6.33 -10.15
N TYR A 164 -2.29 -5.21 -9.50
CA TYR A 164 -3.39 -4.31 -9.85
C TYR A 164 -2.81 -2.97 -10.32
N ALA A 165 -3.21 -2.53 -11.51
CA ALA A 165 -2.90 -1.20 -12.03
C ALA A 165 -4.18 -0.34 -11.93
N ILE A 166 -4.13 0.78 -11.22
CA ILE A 166 -5.25 1.73 -11.15
C ILE A 166 -4.87 2.96 -11.98
N GLU A 167 -5.61 3.18 -13.08
CA GLU A 167 -5.32 4.25 -14.03
C GLU A 167 -6.61 4.81 -14.65
N ALA A 168 -6.84 6.12 -14.47
CA ALA A 168 -8.03 6.80 -14.93
C ALA A 168 -7.94 7.32 -16.37
N ASP A 169 -6.73 7.69 -16.83
CA ASP A 169 -6.49 8.21 -18.17
C ASP A 169 -6.50 7.05 -19.18
N LYS A 170 -7.56 7.05 -20.00
CA LYS A 170 -7.82 6.07 -21.05
C LYS A 170 -6.68 5.93 -22.06
N SER A 171 -5.83 6.95 -22.21
CA SER A 171 -4.68 6.90 -23.13
C SER A 171 -3.62 5.87 -22.72
N PHE A 172 -3.62 5.38 -21.48
CA PHE A 172 -2.71 4.34 -21.01
C PHE A 172 -3.35 2.93 -20.96
N HIS A 173 -4.66 2.80 -21.17
CA HIS A 173 -5.35 1.51 -20.98
C HIS A 173 -4.89 0.44 -21.97
N GLU A 174 -4.55 0.83 -23.19
CA GLU A 174 -4.03 -0.08 -24.23
C GLU A 174 -2.71 -0.75 -23.82
N ASP A 175 -1.87 -0.06 -23.03
CA ASP A 175 -0.58 -0.60 -22.58
C ASP A 175 -0.73 -1.85 -21.70
N TYR A 176 -1.91 -2.06 -21.10
CA TYR A 176 -2.21 -3.17 -20.20
C TYR A 176 -2.97 -4.32 -20.87
N ARG A 177 -3.60 -4.09 -22.03
CA ARG A 177 -4.50 -5.08 -22.67
C ARG A 177 -3.85 -6.45 -22.89
N GLU A 178 -2.56 -6.45 -23.23
CA GLU A 178 -1.80 -7.68 -23.52
C GLU A 178 -0.94 -8.16 -22.34
N LYS A 179 -0.97 -7.46 -21.20
CA LYS A 179 -0.10 -7.75 -20.06
C LYS A 179 -0.74 -8.80 -19.15
N ARG A 180 -0.47 -10.07 -19.46
CA ARG A 180 -0.87 -11.20 -18.61
C ARG A 180 -0.35 -11.01 -17.18
N GLY A 181 -1.20 -11.30 -16.20
CA GLY A 181 -0.87 -11.20 -14.77
C GLY A 181 -1.02 -9.79 -14.17
N VAL A 182 -1.55 -8.82 -14.92
CA VAL A 182 -1.92 -7.50 -14.41
C VAL A 182 -3.41 -7.27 -14.61
N THR A 183 -4.10 -6.89 -13.53
CA THR A 183 -5.51 -6.48 -13.57
C THR A 183 -5.58 -4.96 -13.62
N LEU A 184 -6.07 -4.41 -14.74
CA LEU A 184 -6.32 -2.97 -14.87
C LEU A 184 -7.67 -2.61 -14.23
N LEU A 185 -7.65 -1.62 -13.34
CA LEU A 185 -8.80 -0.92 -12.80
C LEU A 185 -8.88 0.46 -13.47
N PRO A 186 -9.76 0.64 -14.48
CA PRO A 186 -9.81 1.84 -15.31
C PRO A 186 -10.55 3.01 -14.61
N TYR A 187 -10.15 3.30 -13.37
CA TYR A 187 -10.79 4.25 -12.47
C TYR A 187 -9.75 5.13 -11.78
N ALA A 188 -10.18 6.29 -11.29
CA ALA A 188 -9.39 7.08 -10.37
C ALA A 188 -9.56 6.58 -8.93
N ALA A 189 -8.45 6.30 -8.25
CA ALA A 189 -8.51 6.10 -6.80
C ALA A 189 -9.01 7.39 -6.13
N TRP A 190 -10.09 7.27 -5.36
CA TRP A 190 -10.74 8.39 -4.72
C TRP A 190 -11.28 8.03 -3.33
N VAL A 191 -11.94 8.98 -2.67
CA VAL A 191 -12.47 8.82 -1.30
C VAL A 191 -13.91 8.30 -1.24
N ARG A 192 -14.58 8.20 -2.40
CA ARG A 192 -15.93 7.67 -2.58
C ARG A 192 -16.19 7.36 -4.06
N ASN A 193 -17.22 6.58 -4.34
CA ASN A 193 -17.67 6.34 -5.72
C ASN A 193 -18.38 7.59 -6.24
N GLU A 194 -17.78 8.29 -7.20
CA GLU A 194 -18.40 9.44 -7.86
C GLU A 194 -17.80 9.72 -9.24
N THR A 195 -18.51 10.48 -10.06
CA THR A 195 -17.94 11.01 -11.31
C THR A 195 -17.09 12.23 -11.01
N LEU A 196 -15.87 12.23 -11.55
CA LEU A 196 -14.87 13.27 -11.36
C LEU A 196 -14.51 13.91 -12.69
N PHE A 197 -13.93 15.10 -12.64
CA PHE A 197 -13.40 15.79 -13.81
C PHE A 197 -11.89 15.78 -13.79
N PHE A 198 -11.31 15.37 -14.92
CA PHE A 198 -9.88 15.27 -15.16
C PHE A 198 -9.38 16.56 -15.81
N GLU A 199 -8.72 17.41 -15.05
CA GLU A 199 -8.08 18.62 -15.55
C GLU A 199 -6.76 18.25 -16.21
N ILE A 200 -6.80 18.08 -17.54
CA ILE A 200 -5.60 18.01 -18.36
C ILE A 200 -5.10 19.43 -18.49
N THR A 201 -3.97 19.77 -17.86
CA THR A 201 -3.31 21.07 -18.08
C THR A 201 -2.81 21.10 -19.52
N ARG A 202 -3.66 21.54 -20.46
CA ARG A 202 -3.26 21.87 -21.82
C ARG A 202 -2.61 23.23 -21.75
N ASP A 203 -1.30 23.24 -21.59
CA ASP A 203 -0.51 24.47 -21.69
C ASP A 203 -0.79 25.09 -23.08
N PRO A 204 -1.47 26.26 -23.22
CA PRO A 204 -1.97 26.73 -24.50
C PRO A 204 -0.88 27.12 -25.51
N ILE A 205 0.39 27.17 -25.07
CA ILE A 205 1.48 27.79 -25.82
C ILE A 205 2.44 26.77 -26.47
N LYS A 206 2.27 25.45 -26.26
CA LYS A 206 3.17 24.46 -26.90
C LYS A 206 2.43 23.38 -27.68
N ASN A 207 2.11 23.72 -28.94
CA ASN A 207 1.97 22.77 -30.05
C ASN A 207 3.34 22.16 -30.43
N VAL A 208 4.07 21.61 -29.45
CA VAL A 208 5.26 20.81 -29.71
C VAL A 208 4.97 19.41 -29.18
N MET A 209 4.99 18.44 -30.08
CA MET A 209 4.90 17.01 -29.80
C MET A 209 6.07 16.58 -28.88
N MET A 210 5.97 16.88 -27.60
CA MET A 210 6.80 16.26 -26.57
C MET A 210 6.05 15.02 -26.08
N ARG A 211 6.64 13.84 -26.30
CA ARG A 211 6.18 12.53 -25.84
C ARG A 211 6.17 12.43 -24.31
N GLY A 212 5.22 13.10 -23.68
CA GLY A 212 5.02 13.05 -22.23
C GLY A 212 3.84 13.91 -21.83
N ARG A 213 2.60 13.41 -22.02
CA ARG A 213 1.45 13.96 -21.32
C ARG A 213 1.70 13.84 -19.80
N GLY A 214 1.62 14.96 -19.07
CA GLY A 214 1.55 14.91 -17.60
C GLY A 214 0.27 14.22 -17.16
N MET A 215 0.29 13.57 -16.01
CA MET A 215 -0.92 12.96 -15.45
C MET A 215 -1.84 14.11 -15.04
N GLY A 216 -3.05 14.14 -15.61
CA GLY A 216 -4.04 15.18 -15.33
C GLY A 216 -4.51 15.11 -13.88
N ARG A 217 -5.21 16.15 -13.43
CA ARG A 217 -5.63 16.30 -12.04
C ARG A 217 -7.08 15.98 -11.84
N ILE A 218 -7.39 15.48 -10.66
CA ILE A 218 -8.75 15.19 -10.26
C ILE A 218 -9.29 16.37 -9.45
N ASN A 219 -10.38 16.97 -9.93
CA ASN A 219 -11.14 17.96 -9.15
C ASN A 219 -12.57 17.43 -8.86
N PRO A 220 -13.07 17.58 -7.62
CA PRO A 220 -14.48 17.35 -7.31
C PRO A 220 -15.35 18.43 -7.96
N VAL A 221 -16.63 18.12 -8.20
CA VAL A 221 -17.57 19.03 -8.87
C VAL A 221 -17.68 20.36 -8.11
N GLN A 222 -17.12 21.44 -8.69
CA GLN A 222 -17.45 22.82 -8.32
C GLN A 222 -18.35 23.42 -9.41
N THR A 223 -19.42 24.07 -8.97
CA THR A 223 -20.59 24.57 -9.73
C THR A 223 -20.31 25.68 -10.75
N SER A 224 -19.09 25.80 -11.26
CA SER A 224 -18.74 26.82 -12.25
C SER A 224 -17.83 26.25 -13.35
N SER A 225 -18.42 25.64 -14.38
CA SER A 225 -17.72 25.51 -15.67
C SER A 225 -18.66 25.08 -16.79
N SER A 226 -19.24 26.07 -17.47
CA SER A 226 -19.96 25.92 -18.73
C SER A 226 -19.09 25.46 -19.92
N HIS A 227 -17.87 24.97 -19.69
CA HIS A 227 -16.89 24.65 -20.74
C HIS A 227 -16.12 23.32 -20.56
N MET A 228 -16.47 22.46 -19.59
CA MET A 228 -15.88 21.12 -19.52
C MET A 228 -16.68 20.16 -20.42
N GLY A 229 -16.13 19.86 -21.59
CA GLY A 229 -16.72 18.88 -22.52
C GLY A 229 -16.73 17.47 -21.93
N ASP A 230 -17.56 16.60 -22.52
CA ASP A 230 -17.74 15.20 -22.09
C ASP A 230 -16.46 14.34 -22.07
N LYS A 231 -15.36 14.85 -22.64
CA LYS A 231 -14.07 14.17 -22.81
C LYS A 231 -13.21 14.13 -21.54
N ASP A 232 -13.56 14.89 -20.50
CA ASP A 232 -12.77 15.01 -19.27
C ASP A 232 -13.44 14.32 -18.07
N LYS A 233 -14.53 13.60 -18.26
CA LYS A 233 -15.19 12.83 -17.20
C LYS A 233 -14.49 11.49 -16.97
N ILE A 234 -14.13 11.21 -15.72
CA ILE A 234 -13.59 9.93 -15.26
C ILE A 234 -14.38 9.43 -14.06
N GLN A 235 -14.36 8.12 -13.84
CA GLN A 235 -15.03 7.50 -12.70
C GLN A 235 -14.02 7.34 -11.56
N GLY A 236 -14.34 7.95 -10.42
CA GLY A 236 -13.65 7.72 -9.15
C GLY A 236 -14.30 6.58 -8.39
N PHE A 237 -13.50 5.79 -7.70
CA PHE A 237 -13.98 4.76 -6.77
C PHE A 237 -13.38 4.94 -5.40
N ASP A 238 -14.08 4.47 -4.37
CA ASP A 238 -13.55 4.44 -3.01
C ASP A 238 -12.40 3.43 -2.91
N PHE A 239 -11.18 3.95 -2.94
CA PHE A 239 -9.98 3.13 -2.88
C PHE A 239 -9.85 2.36 -1.56
N ALA A 240 -10.31 2.96 -0.44
CA ALA A 240 -10.24 2.32 0.86
C ALA A 240 -11.21 1.15 0.96
N GLU A 241 -12.45 1.32 0.49
CA GLU A 241 -13.44 0.23 0.45
C GLU A 241 -12.99 -0.90 -0.48
N TRP A 242 -12.49 -0.56 -1.67
CA TRP A 242 -11.98 -1.57 -2.60
C TRP A 242 -10.82 -2.37 -1.99
N LEU A 243 -9.86 -1.72 -1.33
CA LEU A 243 -8.74 -2.40 -0.68
C LEU A 243 -9.26 -3.37 0.40
N MET A 244 -10.18 -2.92 1.25
CA MET A 244 -10.79 -3.76 2.29
C MET A 244 -11.60 -4.94 1.73
N SER A 245 -12.16 -4.84 0.52
CA SER A 245 -12.84 -5.95 -0.14
C SER A 245 -11.90 -6.92 -0.87
N THR A 246 -10.68 -6.47 -1.21
CA THR A 246 -9.75 -7.22 -2.07
C THR A 246 -8.71 -8.01 -1.29
N VAL A 247 -8.25 -7.45 -0.16
CA VAL A 247 -7.16 -8.01 0.65
C VAL A 247 -7.54 -8.10 2.12
N THR A 248 -6.82 -8.94 2.84
CA THR A 248 -6.96 -9.16 4.28
C THR A 248 -5.62 -8.97 4.98
N LYS A 249 -5.61 -8.91 6.33
CA LYS A 249 -4.36 -8.79 7.12
C LYS A 249 -3.36 -9.95 6.89
N ARG A 250 -3.86 -11.10 6.43
CA ARG A 250 -3.08 -12.29 6.11
C ARG A 250 -2.37 -12.21 4.76
N ASP A 251 -2.69 -11.21 3.95
CA ASP A 251 -2.02 -10.97 2.67
C ASP A 251 -0.82 -10.05 2.89
N PHE A 252 0.16 -10.12 2.00
CA PHE A 252 1.30 -9.20 1.94
C PHE A 252 1.00 -8.14 0.88
N VAL A 253 0.87 -6.88 1.27
CA VAL A 253 0.38 -5.83 0.37
C VAL A 253 1.40 -4.71 0.22
N VAL A 254 1.86 -4.52 -1.01
CA VAL A 254 2.73 -3.41 -1.42
C VAL A 254 1.91 -2.45 -2.26
N VAL A 255 1.94 -1.16 -1.90
CA VAL A 255 1.26 -0.11 -2.66
C VAL A 255 2.29 0.91 -3.16
N LYS A 256 2.23 1.27 -4.44
CA LYS A 256 2.87 2.48 -4.96
C LYS A 256 1.77 3.48 -5.31
N MET A 257 1.93 4.73 -4.89
CA MET A 257 0.92 5.77 -5.06
C MET A 257 1.55 7.04 -5.60
N ASP A 258 1.06 7.48 -6.73
CA ASP A 258 1.44 8.69 -7.46
C ASP A 258 0.16 9.20 -8.14
N VAL A 259 -0.52 10.16 -7.53
CA VAL A 259 -1.92 10.46 -7.86
C VAL A 259 -2.19 11.96 -7.93
N GLU A 260 -1.16 12.70 -8.33
CA GLU A 260 -1.20 14.11 -8.74
C GLU A 260 -1.95 15.04 -7.77
N GLY A 261 -1.67 14.91 -6.46
CA GLY A 261 -2.19 15.80 -5.42
C GLY A 261 -3.34 15.24 -4.59
N THR A 262 -3.92 14.11 -5.02
CA THR A 262 -5.02 13.48 -4.29
C THR A 262 -4.56 12.66 -3.08
N GLU A 263 -3.24 12.55 -2.83
CA GLU A 263 -2.66 11.87 -1.67
C GLU A 263 -3.22 12.43 -0.35
N PHE A 264 -3.43 13.75 -0.31
CA PHE A 264 -3.98 14.47 0.85
C PHE A 264 -5.46 14.19 1.13
N HIS A 265 -6.16 13.49 0.24
CA HIS A 265 -7.51 12.99 0.47
C HIS A 265 -7.49 11.48 0.73
N LEU A 266 -6.72 10.74 -0.07
CA LEU A 266 -6.63 9.28 0.00
C LEU A 266 -5.97 8.78 1.28
N ILE A 267 -4.83 9.34 1.69
CA ILE A 267 -4.14 8.88 2.89
C ILE A 267 -4.99 9.11 4.16
N PRO A 268 -5.61 10.30 4.39
CA PRO A 268 -6.55 10.45 5.50
C PRO A 268 -7.73 9.48 5.44
N ARG A 269 -8.30 9.22 4.24
CA ARG A 269 -9.39 8.23 4.08
C ARG A 269 -8.93 6.82 4.46
N LEU A 270 -7.75 6.39 4.03
CA LEU A 270 -7.17 5.08 4.40
C LEU A 270 -6.95 4.97 5.91
N ILE A 271 -6.51 6.04 6.56
CA ILE A 271 -6.33 6.10 8.02
C ILE A 271 -7.68 6.04 8.74
N GLN A 272 -8.64 6.86 8.32
CA GLN A 272 -9.96 6.97 8.95
C GLN A 272 -10.74 5.64 8.89
N THR A 273 -10.67 4.94 7.76
CA THR A 273 -11.35 3.66 7.54
C THR A 273 -10.62 2.48 8.17
N GLY A 274 -9.33 2.64 8.51
CA GLY A 274 -8.45 1.55 8.94
C GLY A 274 -7.95 0.66 7.79
N ALA A 275 -8.25 1.01 6.53
CA ALA A 275 -7.72 0.32 5.35
C ALA A 275 -6.19 0.42 5.28
N ILE A 276 -5.59 1.49 5.82
CA ILE A 276 -4.14 1.66 5.91
C ILE A 276 -3.45 0.49 6.64
N CYS A 277 -4.14 -0.18 7.57
CA CYS A 277 -3.57 -1.30 8.32
C CYS A 277 -3.37 -2.57 7.47
N LEU A 278 -3.95 -2.61 6.26
CA LEU A 278 -3.80 -3.71 5.30
C LEU A 278 -2.56 -3.55 4.43
N ILE A 279 -1.92 -2.38 4.43
CA ILE A 279 -0.73 -2.08 3.63
C ILE A 279 0.50 -2.41 4.47
N ASP A 280 1.35 -3.32 3.98
CA ASP A 280 2.61 -3.68 4.64
C ASP A 280 3.74 -2.70 4.25
N GLU A 281 3.78 -2.30 2.98
CA GLU A 281 4.83 -1.43 2.41
C GLU A 281 4.22 -0.42 1.43
N LEU A 282 4.59 0.86 1.55
CA LEU A 282 4.03 1.97 0.77
C LEU A 282 5.14 2.81 0.13
N PHE A 283 5.06 2.99 -1.19
CA PHE A 283 5.87 3.94 -1.94
C PHE A 283 4.99 5.12 -2.34
N LEU A 284 5.23 6.30 -1.79
CA LEU A 284 4.35 7.45 -1.98
C LEU A 284 5.10 8.61 -2.64
N GLU A 285 4.64 9.02 -3.83
CA GLU A 285 5.03 10.30 -4.41
C GLU A 285 4.07 11.38 -3.94
N CYS A 286 4.56 12.27 -3.08
CA CYS A 286 3.76 13.37 -2.58
C CYS A 286 3.91 14.59 -3.50
N HIS A 287 2.77 15.13 -3.93
CA HIS A 287 2.69 16.26 -4.83
C HIS A 287 2.46 17.58 -4.07
N TYR A 288 3.40 18.51 -4.21
CA TYR A 288 3.41 19.78 -3.50
C TYR A 288 3.95 20.92 -4.39
N ASN A 289 3.85 22.15 -3.92
CA ASN A 289 4.32 23.34 -4.59
C ASN A 289 5.86 23.34 -4.71
N ARG A 290 6.40 22.75 -5.77
CA ARG A 290 7.85 22.63 -6.01
C ARG A 290 8.44 23.89 -6.63
N TRP A 291 9.73 24.11 -6.41
CA TRP A 291 10.51 25.09 -7.16
C TRP A 291 10.52 24.78 -8.66
N GLN A 292 10.35 25.80 -9.49
CA GLN A 292 10.36 25.64 -10.94
C GLN A 292 11.79 25.59 -11.50
N ARG A 293 12.08 24.58 -12.32
CA ARG A 293 13.40 24.43 -12.94
C ARG A 293 13.72 25.55 -13.94
N CYS A 294 12.71 26.07 -14.64
CA CYS A 294 12.89 27.13 -15.65
C CYS A 294 13.21 28.50 -15.04
N CYS A 295 12.79 28.70 -13.78
CA CYS A 295 12.46 30.02 -13.29
C CYS A 295 12.90 30.11 -11.81
N PRO A 296 14.19 30.39 -11.56
CA PRO A 296 14.74 30.44 -10.21
C PRO A 296 13.97 31.41 -9.31
N GLY A 297 13.70 30.99 -8.07
CA GLY A 297 12.89 31.76 -7.11
C GLY A 297 11.39 31.70 -7.34
N GLN A 298 10.91 31.07 -8.41
CA GLN A 298 9.49 30.85 -8.65
C GLN A 298 9.05 29.44 -8.26
N ARG A 299 7.89 29.39 -7.62
CA ARG A 299 7.22 28.17 -7.18
C ARG A 299 6.10 27.81 -8.14
N SER A 300 5.81 26.51 -8.29
CA SER A 300 4.76 26.06 -9.18
C SER A 300 3.39 26.19 -8.52
N ALA A 301 2.54 27.04 -9.08
CA ALA A 301 1.14 27.16 -8.65
C ALA A 301 0.32 25.90 -8.94
N LYS A 302 0.92 24.83 -9.50
CA LYS A 302 0.26 23.53 -9.68
C LYS A 302 -0.39 23.14 -8.35
N TYR A 303 0.36 22.90 -7.27
CA TYR A 303 -0.21 22.38 -6.02
C TYR A 303 -0.18 23.45 -4.94
N HIS A 304 -1.18 23.43 -4.06
CA HIS A 304 -1.25 24.36 -2.93
C HIS A 304 -0.47 23.87 -1.71
N LYS A 305 -0.14 22.58 -1.68
CA LYS A 305 0.49 21.93 -0.51
C LYS A 305 1.97 22.25 -0.43
N THR A 306 2.53 22.29 0.78
CA THR A 306 3.95 22.53 1.03
C THR A 306 4.72 21.22 1.17
N TYR A 307 6.05 21.30 1.09
CA TYR A 307 6.91 20.14 1.39
C TYR A 307 6.74 19.65 2.83
N SER A 308 6.62 20.57 3.80
CA SER A 308 6.37 20.21 5.20
C SER A 308 5.09 19.40 5.39
N GLN A 309 4.01 19.74 4.67
CA GLN A 309 2.77 18.96 4.71
C GLN A 309 2.93 17.55 4.13
N CYS A 310 3.81 17.36 3.14
CA CYS A 310 4.19 16.01 2.71
C CYS A 310 4.95 15.26 3.80
N LEU A 311 5.92 15.91 4.45
CA LEU A 311 6.68 15.31 5.55
C LEU A 311 5.78 14.90 6.73
N ASP A 312 4.78 15.72 7.07
CA ASP A 312 3.75 15.38 8.06
C ASP A 312 2.98 14.12 7.67
N LEU A 313 2.67 13.95 6.38
CA LEU A 313 1.98 12.78 5.85
C LEU A 313 2.83 11.51 6.01
N PHE A 314 4.11 11.57 5.63
CA PHE A 314 5.06 10.47 5.80
C PHE A 314 5.26 10.11 7.28
N THR A 315 5.40 11.11 8.14
CA THR A 315 5.55 10.94 9.59
C THR A 315 4.31 10.29 10.20
N SER A 316 3.12 10.75 9.80
CA SER A 316 1.85 10.15 10.20
C SER A 316 1.78 8.67 9.81
N LEU A 317 2.11 8.32 8.57
CA LEU A 317 2.14 6.93 8.09
C LEU A 317 3.09 6.05 8.90
N ARG A 318 4.30 6.54 9.21
CA ARG A 318 5.26 5.84 10.08
C ARG A 318 4.71 5.65 11.50
N ASN A 319 4.03 6.65 12.06
CA ASN A 319 3.36 6.53 13.37
C ASN A 319 2.22 5.49 13.38
N TYR A 320 1.59 5.24 12.23
CA TYR A 320 0.62 4.15 12.03
C TYR A 320 1.28 2.78 11.76
N GLY A 321 2.62 2.69 11.83
CA GLY A 321 3.38 1.46 11.67
C GLY A 321 3.47 0.98 10.22
N VAL A 322 3.26 1.86 9.26
CA VAL A 322 3.44 1.56 7.83
C VAL A 322 4.88 1.86 7.44
N LEU A 323 5.54 0.90 6.81
CA LEU A 323 6.84 1.16 6.18
C LEU A 323 6.60 1.98 4.91
N VAL A 324 6.76 3.29 5.01
CA VAL A 324 6.60 4.22 3.89
C VAL A 324 7.94 4.76 3.40
N HIS A 325 8.08 4.77 2.08
CA HIS A 325 9.22 5.26 1.32
C HIS A 325 8.84 6.52 0.54
N GLN A 326 9.68 7.57 0.61
CA GLN A 326 9.50 8.77 -0.21
C GLN A 326 9.86 8.48 -1.67
N TRP A 327 8.86 8.58 -2.56
CA TRP A 327 8.99 8.36 -4.00
C TRP A 327 8.99 9.70 -4.76
N TRP A 328 9.67 9.76 -5.92
CA TRP A 328 9.91 11.00 -6.68
C TRP A 328 10.02 10.80 -8.19
#